data_AF-A0A1H9FGK5-F1
#
_entry.id   AF-A0A1H9FGK5-F1
#
_cell.length_a   1.000
_cell.length_b   1.000
_cell.length_c   1.000
_cell.angle_alpha   90.00
_cell.angle_beta   90.00
_cell.angle_gamma   90.00
#
_symmetry.space_group_name_H-M   'P 1'
#
loop_
_entity.id
_entity.type
_entity.pdbx_description
1 polymer ?
#
loop_
_entity_poly.entity_id
_entity_poly.type
_entity_poly.pdbx_seq_one_letter_code
_entity_poly.pdbx_strand_id
1 'polypeptide(L)'
;MAIRALLFGGCLLRGPFHRIRNAERRKPGTDWDGVPEDLTFGGVPYFTYTLGEMLQTVQIYKGQRYVPREIKTLCGINHDFSPNPRVALNKIDVMLIEPNTSNEIEFEGYYLNRNRVMDLLERIRALGEAADKLAGQWFHKGVNGMNDELRRSLAEKLIDLLPDDIEDRDFLCVFLRNARGEKRDVHTALKAFLDAVDIPVGLVTFTWQYMPDGRPISWPADFYKKLMAAAHALDLPYIEPREYVTEFGIKAAMRKDFKHYTEEFQPIMAKALVQFAKDVIARGKPDGQEIGRLSGDAGEAGAAGNGAIETEAEAEAVRAGEAPVANPAESGRAPLLAASP
;
A
#
# COMPACT_ATOMS: atom_id res chain seq x y z
N MET A 1 14.49 -1.83 -23.95
CA MET A 1 13.07 -2.23 -23.92
C MET A 1 12.50 -1.53 -22.70
N ALA A 2 11.56 -0.62 -22.93
CA ALA A 2 10.94 0.12 -21.86
C ALA A 2 10.14 -0.87 -21.01
N ILE A 3 10.36 -0.84 -19.69
CA ILE A 3 9.59 -1.63 -18.74
C ILE A 3 8.72 -0.67 -17.96
N ARG A 4 7.40 -0.89 -17.98
CA ARG A 4 6.40 -0.19 -17.19
C ARG A 4 5.94 -1.13 -16.08
N ALA A 5 6.51 -0.99 -14.90
CA ALA A 5 6.15 -1.86 -13.77
C ALA A 5 5.23 -1.16 -12.78
N LEU A 6 4.25 -1.91 -12.25
CA LEU A 6 3.40 -1.50 -11.14
C LEU A 6 3.89 -2.17 -9.84
N LEU A 7 4.21 -1.36 -8.83
CA LEU A 7 4.86 -1.83 -7.61
C LEU A 7 3.91 -1.84 -6.40
N PHE A 8 3.67 -3.03 -5.85
CA PHE A 8 2.95 -3.25 -4.60
C PHE A 8 3.92 -3.72 -3.53
N GLY A 9 4.07 -2.95 -2.45
CA GLY A 9 5.07 -3.31 -1.44
C GLY A 9 5.58 -2.14 -0.63
N GLY A 10 6.58 -2.44 0.18
CA GLY A 10 7.23 -1.53 1.12
C GLY A 10 8.58 -1.03 0.63
N CYS A 11 9.50 -0.87 1.58
CA CYS A 11 10.79 -0.20 1.36
C CYS A 11 11.83 -1.06 0.62
N LEU A 12 11.80 -2.40 0.69
CA LEU A 12 12.80 -3.21 -0.01
C LEU A 12 12.51 -3.26 -1.52
N LEU A 13 11.24 -3.21 -1.91
CA LEU A 13 10.86 -3.03 -3.31
C LEU A 13 11.00 -1.57 -3.76
N ARG A 14 10.37 -0.62 -3.05
CA ARG A 14 10.28 0.77 -3.52
C ARG A 14 11.56 1.58 -3.32
N GLY A 15 12.36 1.26 -2.30
CA GLY A 15 13.60 1.98 -1.99
C GLY A 15 14.57 1.99 -3.17
N PRO A 16 14.98 0.80 -3.67
CA PRO A 16 15.81 0.70 -4.87
C PRO A 16 15.21 1.48 -6.05
N PHE A 17 13.92 1.30 -6.35
CA PHE A 17 13.29 1.93 -7.52
C PHE A 17 13.10 3.45 -7.41
N HIS A 18 12.81 3.99 -6.22
CA HIS A 18 12.69 5.43 -6.00
C HIS A 18 13.99 6.17 -6.35
N ARG A 19 15.13 5.54 -6.08
CA ARG A 19 16.45 6.13 -6.30
C ARG A 19 16.87 6.13 -7.76
N ILE A 20 16.37 5.18 -8.53
CA ILE A 20 16.59 5.12 -9.98
C ILE A 20 15.72 6.15 -10.71
N ARG A 21 14.62 6.66 -10.13
CA ARG A 21 13.72 7.61 -10.82
C ARG A 21 14.42 8.88 -11.34
N ASN A 22 15.56 9.27 -10.77
CA ASN A 22 16.40 10.34 -11.30
C ASN A 22 17.26 9.84 -12.48
N ALA A 23 16.95 10.27 -13.70
CA ALA A 23 17.63 9.87 -14.93
C ALA A 23 19.14 10.17 -14.92
N GLU A 24 19.60 11.21 -14.20
CA GLU A 24 21.01 11.55 -14.11
C GLU A 24 21.85 10.47 -13.42
N ARG A 25 21.23 9.68 -12.54
CA ARG A 25 21.90 8.59 -11.85
C ARG A 25 22.19 7.41 -12.77
N ARG A 26 21.51 7.26 -13.91
CA ARG A 26 21.59 6.10 -14.81
C ARG A 26 22.65 6.20 -15.91
N LYS A 27 23.45 7.28 -15.93
CA LYS A 27 24.46 7.49 -16.97
C LYS A 27 25.55 6.41 -16.92
N PRO A 28 26.15 6.04 -18.07
CA PRO A 28 27.30 5.12 -18.10
C PRO A 28 28.40 5.56 -17.13
N GLY A 29 28.98 4.60 -16.39
CA GLY A 29 30.02 4.86 -15.40
C GLY A 29 29.55 5.30 -14.01
N THR A 30 28.24 5.29 -13.72
CA THR A 30 27.73 5.42 -12.34
C THR A 30 27.52 4.05 -11.69
N ASP A 31 27.30 4.02 -10.37
CA ASP A 31 26.91 2.80 -9.65
C ASP A 31 25.62 2.16 -10.19
N TRP A 32 24.80 2.93 -10.92
CA TRP A 32 23.52 2.51 -11.49
C TRP A 32 23.61 2.14 -12.98
N ASP A 33 24.81 2.06 -13.54
CA ASP A 33 25.02 1.59 -14.92
C ASP A 33 24.38 0.20 -15.13
N GLY A 34 23.69 0.02 -16.25
CA GLY A 34 22.89 -1.17 -16.56
C GLY A 34 21.40 -1.10 -16.19
N VAL A 35 20.93 -0.04 -15.51
CA VAL A 35 19.48 0.20 -15.35
C VAL A 35 18.93 0.95 -16.57
N PRO A 36 17.92 0.43 -17.31
CA PRO A 36 17.44 1.06 -18.54
C PRO A 36 16.92 2.50 -18.31
N GLU A 37 17.26 3.41 -19.22
CA GLU A 37 16.78 4.80 -19.19
C GLU A 37 15.27 4.91 -19.38
N ASP A 38 14.70 4.00 -20.19
CA ASP A 38 13.27 3.90 -20.52
C ASP A 38 12.44 3.13 -19.47
N LEU A 39 13.05 2.78 -18.35
CA LEU A 39 12.39 2.15 -17.21
C LEU A 39 11.49 3.17 -16.47
N THR A 40 10.20 2.86 -16.44
CA THR A 40 9.18 3.65 -15.74
C THR A 40 8.49 2.80 -14.67
N PHE A 41 8.37 3.38 -13.48
CA PHE A 41 7.68 2.73 -12.38
C PHE A 41 6.46 3.55 -12.00
N GLY A 42 5.30 2.92 -12.09
CA GLY A 42 4.10 3.35 -11.40
C GLY A 42 4.13 2.74 -10.01
N GLY A 43 4.09 3.57 -8.97
CA GLY A 43 3.70 3.11 -7.66
C GLY A 43 2.20 3.33 -7.50
N VAL A 44 1.52 2.44 -6.77
CA VAL A 44 0.35 2.91 -6.03
C VAL A 44 0.79 4.08 -5.15
N PRO A 45 0.01 5.18 -5.04
CA PRO A 45 0.47 6.39 -4.35
C PRO A 45 0.77 6.17 -2.86
N TYR A 46 0.51 4.96 -2.37
CA TYR A 46 0.66 4.50 -1.01
C TYR A 46 1.32 3.13 -0.96
N PHE A 47 1.81 2.75 0.23
CA PHE A 47 2.34 1.41 0.46
C PHE A 47 1.20 0.42 0.63
N THR A 48 1.38 -0.80 0.14
CA THR A 48 0.44 -1.92 0.33
C THR A 48 1.23 -3.08 0.93
N TYR A 49 0.86 -3.52 2.13
CA TYR A 49 1.64 -4.48 2.92
C TYR A 49 1.04 -5.88 2.96
N THR A 50 -0.23 -6.03 2.59
CA THR A 50 -0.96 -7.30 2.63
C THR A 50 -1.55 -7.62 1.25
N LEU A 51 -1.82 -8.90 0.98
CA LEU A 51 -2.43 -9.32 -0.27
C LEU A 51 -3.84 -8.72 -0.45
N GLY A 52 -4.59 -8.53 0.63
CA GLY A 52 -5.88 -7.84 0.63
C GLY A 52 -5.77 -6.36 0.23
N GLU A 53 -4.80 -5.62 0.78
CA GLU A 53 -4.53 -4.24 0.35
C GLU A 53 -4.17 -4.17 -1.15
N MET A 54 -3.38 -5.13 -1.64
CA MET A 54 -2.98 -5.21 -3.05
C MET A 54 -4.16 -5.52 -3.96
N LEU A 55 -4.96 -6.54 -3.63
CA LEU A 55 -6.16 -6.92 -4.38
C LEU A 55 -7.20 -5.79 -4.39
N GLN A 56 -7.47 -5.17 -3.24
CA GLN A 56 -8.34 -4.00 -3.13
C GLN A 56 -7.86 -2.88 -4.07
N THR A 57 -6.56 -2.66 -4.14
CA THR A 57 -6.00 -1.62 -4.99
C THR A 57 -6.16 -1.94 -6.48
N VAL A 58 -5.98 -3.20 -6.89
CA VAL A 58 -6.30 -3.64 -8.26
C VAL A 58 -7.78 -3.42 -8.57
N GLN A 59 -8.69 -3.79 -7.67
CA GLN A 59 -10.13 -3.58 -7.84
C GLN A 59 -10.48 -2.09 -8.00
N ILE A 60 -9.82 -1.20 -7.27
CA ILE A 60 -9.99 0.26 -7.41
C ILE A 60 -9.54 0.73 -8.79
N TYR A 61 -8.36 0.29 -9.28
CA TYR A 61 -7.91 0.65 -10.64
C TYR A 61 -8.82 0.10 -11.74
N LYS A 62 -9.42 -1.08 -11.52
CA LYS A 62 -10.40 -1.67 -12.43
C LYS A 62 -11.79 -1.01 -12.32
N GLY A 63 -12.00 -0.07 -11.40
CA GLY A 63 -13.31 0.55 -11.15
C GLY A 63 -14.34 -0.40 -10.52
N GLN A 64 -13.90 -1.58 -10.06
CA GLN A 64 -14.74 -2.61 -9.45
C GLN A 64 -15.01 -2.33 -7.98
N ARG A 65 -14.27 -1.40 -7.38
CA ARG A 65 -14.37 -1.06 -5.97
C ARG A 65 -14.28 0.44 -5.75
N TYR A 66 -15.30 0.96 -5.08
CA TYR A 66 -15.32 2.31 -4.54
C TYR A 66 -14.86 2.29 -3.09
N VAL A 67 -14.07 3.29 -2.67
CA VAL A 67 -13.67 3.50 -1.26
C VAL A 67 -14.17 4.87 -0.82
N PRO A 68 -15.05 4.95 0.20
CA PRO A 68 -15.55 6.21 0.74
C PRO A 68 -14.43 7.12 1.20
N ARG A 69 -14.66 8.44 1.13
CA ARG A 69 -13.63 9.46 1.36
C ARG A 69 -12.98 9.32 2.73
N GLU A 70 -13.77 8.99 3.75
CA GLU A 70 -13.39 8.85 5.15
C GLU A 70 -12.48 7.63 5.36
N ILE A 71 -12.66 6.59 4.54
CA ILE A 71 -11.91 5.33 4.62
C ILE A 71 -10.62 5.37 3.80
N LYS A 72 -10.59 6.17 2.71
CA LYS A 72 -9.42 6.26 1.82
C LYS A 72 -8.11 6.46 2.58
N THR A 73 -8.08 7.40 3.52
CA THR A 73 -6.87 7.70 4.30
C THR A 73 -6.44 6.52 5.15
N LEU A 74 -7.36 5.75 5.73
CA LEU A 74 -7.05 4.52 6.46
C LEU A 74 -6.53 3.42 5.54
N CYS A 75 -6.98 3.35 4.29
CA CYS A 75 -6.42 2.48 3.27
C CYS A 75 -5.09 2.99 2.67
N GLY A 76 -4.57 4.12 3.14
CA GLY A 76 -3.39 4.79 2.58
C GLY A 76 -3.67 5.59 1.31
N ILE A 77 -4.89 5.58 0.79
CA ILE A 77 -5.28 6.25 -0.45
C ILE A 77 -5.42 7.75 -0.18
N ASN A 78 -4.84 8.60 -1.03
CA ASN A 78 -5.08 10.05 -0.96
C ASN A 78 -6.57 10.35 -1.17
N HIS A 79 -7.16 11.29 -0.42
CA HIS A 79 -8.58 11.63 -0.53
C HIS A 79 -9.01 11.95 -1.99
N ASP A 80 -8.17 12.72 -2.68
CA ASP A 80 -8.40 13.17 -4.06
C ASP A 80 -7.97 12.14 -5.11
N PHE A 81 -7.50 10.96 -4.68
CA PHE A 81 -7.19 9.89 -5.62
C PHE A 81 -8.48 9.48 -6.33
N SER A 82 -8.44 9.64 -7.64
CA SER A 82 -9.35 9.02 -8.60
C SER A 82 -8.50 8.11 -9.49
N PRO A 83 -8.93 6.87 -9.76
CA PRO A 83 -8.20 5.99 -10.66
C PRO A 83 -8.04 6.68 -12.01
N ASN A 84 -6.78 6.99 -12.37
CA ASN A 84 -6.48 7.71 -13.60
C ASN A 84 -6.58 6.74 -14.79
N PRO A 85 -7.49 6.94 -15.76
CA PRO A 85 -7.60 6.09 -16.95
C PRO A 85 -6.30 6.02 -17.77
N ARG A 86 -5.36 6.95 -17.57
CA ARG A 86 -4.04 6.94 -18.23
C ARG A 86 -3.08 5.91 -17.65
N VAL A 87 -3.26 5.51 -16.38
CA VAL A 87 -2.67 4.29 -15.79
C VAL A 87 -3.66 3.15 -16.06
N ALA A 88 -4.05 2.97 -17.32
CA ALA A 88 -4.79 1.80 -17.70
C ALA A 88 -3.86 0.60 -17.46
N LEU A 89 -4.33 -0.37 -16.68
CA LEU A 89 -3.57 -1.59 -16.37
C LEU A 89 -3.03 -2.25 -17.65
N ASN A 90 -3.72 -2.10 -18.78
CA ASN A 90 -3.28 -2.54 -20.11
C ASN A 90 -1.94 -1.94 -20.62
N LYS A 91 -1.40 -0.91 -19.96
CA LYS A 91 -0.08 -0.32 -20.25
C LYS A 91 1.00 -0.78 -19.26
N ILE A 92 0.69 -1.65 -18.31
CA ILE A 92 1.66 -2.19 -17.38
C ILE A 92 2.22 -3.48 -17.98
N ASP A 93 3.54 -3.58 -18.06
CA ASP A 93 4.22 -4.76 -18.59
C ASP A 93 4.38 -5.85 -17.52
N VAL A 94 4.49 -5.45 -16.24
CA VAL A 94 4.68 -6.36 -15.10
C VAL A 94 4.19 -5.74 -13.80
N MET A 95 3.63 -6.56 -12.91
CA MET A 95 3.41 -6.21 -11.52
C MET A 95 4.46 -6.89 -10.64
N LEU A 96 5.10 -6.13 -9.76
CA LEU A 96 5.95 -6.68 -8.71
C LEU A 96 5.23 -6.52 -7.37
N ILE A 97 5.06 -7.63 -6.66
CA ILE A 97 4.38 -7.67 -5.37
C ILE A 97 5.34 -8.07 -4.26
N GLU A 98 5.27 -7.38 -3.13
CA GLU A 98 6.06 -7.63 -1.92
C GLU A 98 5.11 -7.64 -0.72
N PRO A 99 4.37 -8.74 -0.49
CA PRO A 99 3.50 -8.85 0.68
C PRO A 99 4.38 -9.07 1.93
N ASN A 100 4.08 -8.33 2.99
CA ASN A 100 4.89 -8.29 4.20
C ASN A 100 4.30 -9.13 5.34
N THR A 101 3.00 -9.40 5.31
CA THR A 101 2.31 -10.16 6.34
C THR A 101 0.99 -10.74 5.80
N SER A 102 0.53 -11.83 6.41
CA SER A 102 -0.82 -12.38 6.19
C SER A 102 -1.85 -11.84 7.18
N ASN A 103 -1.45 -10.96 8.09
CA ASN A 103 -2.33 -10.35 9.08
C ASN A 103 -2.87 -9.03 8.53
N GLU A 104 -4.13 -9.06 8.12
CA GLU A 104 -4.85 -7.92 7.57
C GLU A 104 -5.58 -7.16 8.67
N ILE A 105 -5.87 -5.89 8.43
CA ILE A 105 -6.77 -5.10 9.25
C ILE A 105 -7.96 -4.75 8.36
N GLU A 106 -9.14 -5.15 8.80
CA GLU A 106 -10.38 -4.97 8.06
C GLU A 106 -11.31 -4.04 8.83
N PHE A 107 -11.98 -3.15 8.09
CA PHE A 107 -13.03 -2.27 8.58
C PHE A 107 -14.08 -2.05 7.49
N GLU A 108 -15.33 -2.45 7.75
CA GLU A 108 -16.48 -2.31 6.85
C GLU A 108 -16.26 -2.83 5.42
N GLY A 109 -15.59 -3.97 5.33
CA GLY A 109 -15.19 -4.66 4.11
C GLY A 109 -13.84 -4.20 3.55
N TYR A 110 -13.25 -3.10 4.03
CA TYR A 110 -12.02 -2.51 3.49
C TYR A 110 -10.76 -2.95 4.21
N TYR A 111 -9.70 -3.20 3.43
CA TYR A 111 -8.39 -3.49 3.96
C TYR A 111 -7.64 -2.19 4.24
N LEU A 112 -7.23 -2.03 5.50
CA LEU A 112 -6.61 -0.83 6.01
C LEU A 112 -5.09 -0.94 5.95
N ASN A 113 -4.44 0.18 5.65
CA ASN A 113 -3.01 0.31 5.76
C ASN A 113 -2.61 0.43 7.23
N ARG A 114 -1.75 -0.49 7.69
CA ARG A 114 -1.28 -0.55 9.07
C ARG A 114 -0.72 0.76 9.61
N ASN A 115 0.08 1.48 8.83
CA ASN A 115 0.69 2.73 9.30
C ASN A 115 -0.38 3.80 9.48
N ARG A 116 -1.38 3.85 8.61
CA ARG A 116 -2.49 4.81 8.72
C ARG A 116 -3.39 4.54 9.92
N VAL A 117 -3.58 3.27 10.26
CA VAL A 117 -4.23 2.90 11.52
C VAL A 117 -3.41 3.39 12.72
N MET A 118 -2.08 3.25 12.68
CA MET A 118 -1.23 3.77 13.75
C MET A 118 -1.29 5.30 13.85
N ASP A 119 -1.22 6.02 12.72
CA ASP A 119 -1.38 7.49 12.67
C ASP A 119 -2.71 7.92 13.32
N LEU A 120 -3.81 7.21 13.04
CA LEU A 120 -5.12 7.48 13.67
C LEU A 120 -5.07 7.24 15.19
N LEU A 121 -4.45 6.14 15.63
CA LEU A 121 -4.34 5.81 17.04
C LEU A 121 -3.46 6.81 17.80
N GLU A 122 -2.46 7.43 17.17
CA GLU A 122 -1.63 8.45 17.82
C GLU A 122 -2.47 9.64 18.34
N ARG A 123 -3.56 10.00 17.65
CA ARG A 123 -4.51 11.02 18.14
C ARG A 123 -5.14 10.62 19.48
N ILE A 124 -5.52 9.34 19.61
CA ILE A 124 -6.11 8.78 20.83
C ILE A 124 -5.05 8.66 21.93
N ARG A 125 -3.83 8.21 21.58
CA ARG A 125 -2.71 8.09 22.52
C ARG A 125 -2.33 9.43 23.15
N ALA A 126 -2.44 10.51 22.37
CA ALA A 126 -2.15 11.86 22.85
C ALA A 126 -3.12 12.37 23.95
N LEU A 127 -4.24 11.68 24.20
CA LEU A 127 -5.17 12.01 25.28
C LEU A 127 -4.62 11.70 26.69
N GLY A 128 -3.55 10.90 26.79
CA GLY A 128 -2.85 10.63 28.05
C GLY A 128 -2.45 9.16 28.23
N GLU A 129 -1.73 8.88 29.32
CA GLU A 129 -1.13 7.56 29.59
C GLU A 129 -2.16 6.41 29.58
N ALA A 130 -3.35 6.64 30.13
CA ALA A 130 -4.42 5.65 30.15
C ALA A 130 -4.89 5.29 28.73
N ALA A 131 -5.14 6.29 27.89
CA ALA A 131 -5.54 6.11 26.50
C ALA A 131 -4.42 5.46 25.68
N ASP A 132 -3.16 5.86 25.87
CA ASP A 132 -2.02 5.26 25.17
C ASP A 132 -1.89 3.76 25.44
N LYS A 133 -1.91 3.39 26.73
CA LYS A 133 -1.84 1.99 27.15
C LYS A 133 -2.99 1.16 26.57
N LEU A 134 -4.21 1.69 26.61
CA LEU A 134 -5.39 1.00 26.08
C LEU A 134 -5.32 0.88 24.55
N ALA A 135 -4.95 1.94 23.83
CA ALA A 135 -4.81 1.93 22.37
C ALA A 135 -3.73 0.93 21.92
N GLY A 136 -2.59 0.90 22.63
CA GLY A 136 -1.54 -0.10 22.40
C GLY A 136 -2.03 -1.53 22.61
N GLN A 137 -2.78 -1.81 23.69
CA GLN A 137 -3.35 -3.14 23.92
C GLN A 137 -4.43 -3.50 22.90
N TRP A 138 -5.31 -2.56 22.56
CA TRP A 138 -6.38 -2.75 21.58
C TRP A 138 -5.78 -3.16 20.24
N PHE A 139 -4.75 -2.45 19.78
CA PHE A 139 -4.11 -2.73 18.51
C PHE A 139 -3.26 -4.00 18.52
N HIS A 140 -2.35 -4.16 19.50
CA HIS A 140 -1.39 -5.26 19.48
C HIS A 140 -1.99 -6.59 19.94
N LYS A 141 -2.86 -6.57 20.95
CA LYS A 141 -3.45 -7.79 21.52
C LYS A 141 -4.86 -8.06 20.97
N GLY A 142 -5.67 -7.03 20.76
CA GLY A 142 -7.01 -7.16 20.21
C GLY A 142 -6.98 -7.39 18.69
N VAL A 143 -6.63 -6.35 17.93
CA VAL A 143 -6.64 -6.38 16.45
C VAL A 143 -5.57 -7.34 15.91
N ASN A 144 -4.28 -7.09 16.15
CA ASN A 144 -3.22 -7.93 15.60
C ASN A 144 -3.13 -9.32 16.23
N GLY A 145 -3.50 -9.43 17.51
CA GLY A 145 -3.61 -10.70 18.21
C GLY A 145 -4.87 -11.48 17.86
N MET A 146 -5.77 -10.90 17.04
CA MET A 146 -7.03 -11.51 16.60
C MET A 146 -7.89 -12.00 17.78
N ASN A 147 -7.86 -11.26 18.89
CA ASN A 147 -8.65 -11.53 20.08
C ASN A 147 -9.84 -10.57 20.10
N ASP A 148 -10.96 -11.01 19.51
CA ASP A 148 -12.13 -10.14 19.32
C ASP A 148 -12.81 -9.74 20.63
N GLU A 149 -12.83 -10.62 21.64
CA GLU A 149 -13.37 -10.31 22.97
C GLU A 149 -12.57 -9.19 23.66
N LEU A 150 -11.25 -9.34 23.71
CA LEU A 150 -10.35 -8.33 24.27
C LEU A 150 -10.43 -7.02 23.47
N ARG A 151 -10.47 -7.11 22.14
CA ARG A 151 -10.62 -5.96 21.24
C ARG A 151 -11.88 -5.16 21.57
N ARG A 152 -13.04 -5.81 21.68
CA ARG A 152 -14.32 -5.14 22.02
C ARG A 152 -14.26 -4.51 23.41
N SER A 153 -13.75 -5.24 24.42
CA SER A 153 -13.65 -4.71 25.78
C SER A 153 -12.74 -3.48 25.87
N LEU A 154 -11.61 -3.48 25.16
CA LEU A 154 -10.71 -2.33 25.12
C LEU A 154 -11.27 -1.17 24.28
N ALA A 155 -12.05 -1.46 23.24
CA ALA A 155 -12.71 -0.45 22.43
C ALA A 155 -13.67 0.40 23.27
N GLU A 156 -14.55 -0.22 24.06
CA GLU A 156 -15.49 0.54 24.91
C GLU A 156 -14.75 1.40 25.94
N LYS A 157 -13.69 0.87 26.57
CA LYS A 157 -12.85 1.65 27.49
C LYS A 157 -12.15 2.83 26.83
N LEU A 158 -11.76 2.69 25.55
CA LEU A 158 -11.18 3.79 24.79
C LEU A 158 -12.23 4.84 24.46
N ILE A 159 -13.45 4.40 24.08
CA ILE A 159 -14.58 5.29 23.78
C ILE A 159 -14.96 6.12 25.00
N ASP A 160 -14.97 5.53 26.19
CA ASP A 160 -15.23 6.24 27.45
C ASP A 160 -14.18 7.33 27.77
N LEU A 161 -12.98 7.24 27.17
CA LEU A 161 -11.91 8.23 27.32
C LEU A 161 -11.90 9.28 26.21
N LEU A 162 -12.71 9.14 25.16
CA LEU A 162 -12.77 10.11 24.08
C LEU A 162 -13.53 11.37 24.56
N PRO A 163 -12.92 12.57 24.47
CA PRO A 163 -13.63 13.83 24.72
C PRO A 163 -14.85 13.97 23.79
N ASP A 164 -15.90 14.63 24.27
CA ASP A 164 -17.10 14.84 23.44
C ASP A 164 -16.84 15.79 22.26
N ASP A 165 -15.83 16.64 22.36
CA ASP A 165 -15.42 17.63 21.36
C ASP A 165 -14.26 17.17 20.47
N ILE A 166 -13.81 15.91 20.58
CA ILE A 166 -12.77 15.39 19.69
C ILE A 166 -13.29 15.34 18.25
N GLU A 167 -12.47 15.83 17.32
CA GLU A 167 -12.77 15.76 15.89
C GLU A 167 -13.03 14.31 15.45
N ASP A 168 -14.11 14.12 14.67
CA ASP A 168 -14.56 12.82 14.16
C ASP A 168 -14.91 11.78 15.24
N ARG A 169 -15.35 12.20 16.44
CA ARG A 169 -15.70 11.29 17.54
C ARG A 169 -16.56 10.10 17.13
N ASP A 170 -17.63 10.34 16.37
CA ASP A 170 -18.56 9.28 15.94
C ASP A 170 -17.85 8.24 15.07
N PHE A 171 -17.02 8.69 14.14
CA PHE A 171 -16.19 7.82 13.32
C PHE A 171 -15.19 7.03 14.16
N LEU A 172 -14.50 7.67 15.12
CA LEU A 172 -13.58 6.99 16.03
C LEU A 172 -14.28 5.89 16.84
N CYS A 173 -15.49 6.15 17.33
CA CYS A 173 -16.28 5.16 18.05
C CYS A 173 -16.63 3.95 17.16
N VAL A 174 -17.10 4.19 15.94
CA VAL A 174 -17.41 3.14 14.97
C VAL A 174 -16.14 2.36 14.59
N PHE A 175 -15.03 3.07 14.33
CA PHE A 175 -13.73 2.49 14.02
C PHE A 175 -13.23 1.56 15.12
N LEU A 176 -13.18 2.02 16.37
CA LEU A 176 -12.72 1.23 17.51
C LEU A 176 -13.56 -0.05 17.71
N ARG A 177 -14.88 0.04 17.49
CA ARG A 177 -15.81 -1.09 17.63
C ARG A 177 -15.74 -2.11 16.52
N ASN A 178 -15.49 -1.68 15.28
CA ASN A 178 -15.64 -2.56 14.11
C ASN A 178 -14.31 -2.96 13.46
N ALA A 179 -13.24 -2.18 13.59
CA ALA A 179 -11.96 -2.54 13.01
C ALA A 179 -11.42 -3.80 13.68
N ARG A 180 -11.00 -4.78 12.89
CA ARG A 180 -10.57 -6.11 13.36
C ARG A 180 -9.39 -6.64 12.57
N GLY A 181 -8.63 -7.52 13.20
CA GLY A 181 -7.57 -8.25 12.50
C GLY A 181 -8.14 -9.51 11.87
N GLU A 182 -7.62 -9.86 10.70
CA GLU A 182 -7.93 -11.11 10.01
C GLU A 182 -6.63 -11.81 9.62
N LYS A 183 -6.58 -13.14 9.75
CA LYS A 183 -5.50 -13.95 9.17
C LYS A 183 -5.97 -14.53 7.86
N ARG A 184 -5.36 -14.11 6.76
CA ARG A 184 -5.61 -14.73 5.47
C ARG A 184 -4.73 -15.95 5.24
N ASP A 185 -5.31 -16.95 4.57
CA ASP A 185 -4.53 -18.02 3.97
C ASP A 185 -3.72 -17.46 2.78
N VAL A 186 -2.40 -17.65 2.82
CA VAL A 186 -1.48 -17.03 1.86
C VAL A 186 -1.68 -17.57 0.46
N HIS A 187 -1.89 -18.89 0.31
CA HIS A 187 -2.09 -19.50 -0.99
C HIS A 187 -3.38 -19.00 -1.65
N THR A 188 -4.49 -19.03 -0.91
CA THR A 188 -5.80 -18.57 -1.40
C THR A 188 -5.77 -17.09 -1.75
N ALA A 189 -5.16 -16.25 -0.90
CA ALA A 189 -5.06 -14.81 -1.14
C ALA A 189 -4.18 -14.49 -2.36
N LEU A 190 -3.04 -15.19 -2.51
CA LEU A 190 -2.15 -15.00 -3.64
C LEU A 190 -2.82 -15.44 -4.94
N LYS A 191 -3.50 -16.60 -4.93
CA LYS A 191 -4.29 -17.05 -6.08
C LYS A 191 -5.36 -16.02 -6.47
N ALA A 192 -6.12 -15.52 -5.50
CA ALA A 192 -7.16 -14.51 -5.76
C ALA A 192 -6.58 -13.21 -6.36
N PHE A 193 -5.38 -12.81 -5.95
CA PHE A 193 -4.67 -11.70 -6.57
C PHE A 193 -4.30 -12.00 -8.03
N LEU A 194 -3.74 -13.17 -8.31
CA LEU A 194 -3.36 -13.59 -9.67
C LEU A 194 -4.58 -13.71 -10.59
N ASP A 195 -5.67 -14.29 -10.11
CA ASP A 195 -6.93 -14.40 -10.87
C ASP A 195 -7.53 -13.01 -11.19
N ALA A 196 -7.20 -11.98 -10.40
CA ALA A 196 -7.69 -10.63 -10.58
C ALA A 196 -6.83 -9.77 -11.52
N VAL A 197 -5.71 -10.27 -12.03
CA VAL A 197 -4.78 -9.49 -12.88
C VAL A 197 -4.45 -10.23 -14.17
N ASP A 198 -4.46 -9.47 -15.27
CA ASP A 198 -4.18 -9.98 -16.63
C ASP A 198 -2.74 -9.61 -17.08
N ILE A 199 -1.85 -9.36 -16.13
CA ILE A 199 -0.50 -8.84 -16.32
C ILE A 199 0.47 -9.81 -15.65
N PRO A 200 1.67 -10.06 -16.22
CA PRO A 200 2.70 -10.86 -15.56
C PRO A 200 3.00 -10.36 -14.14
N VAL A 201 3.04 -11.29 -13.17
CA VAL A 201 3.31 -10.98 -11.76
C VAL A 201 4.61 -11.63 -11.31
N GLY A 202 5.47 -10.84 -10.67
CA GLY A 202 6.66 -11.31 -9.97
C GLY A 202 6.54 -11.08 -8.47
N LEU A 203 6.92 -12.08 -7.68
CA LEU A 203 6.93 -11.99 -6.23
C LEU A 203 8.31 -11.59 -5.70
N VAL A 204 8.37 -10.57 -4.86
CA VAL A 204 9.57 -10.18 -4.11
C VAL A 204 9.34 -10.56 -2.65
N THR A 205 10.18 -11.43 -2.09
CA THR A 205 9.98 -11.85 -0.69
C THR A 205 10.38 -10.74 0.27
N PHE A 206 9.55 -10.48 1.27
CA PHE A 206 9.85 -9.52 2.32
C PHE A 206 10.67 -10.13 3.46
N THR A 207 11.70 -9.41 3.91
CA THR A 207 12.40 -9.68 5.18
C THR A 207 12.11 -8.54 6.14
N TRP A 208 11.51 -8.84 7.30
CA TRP A 208 11.16 -7.80 8.29
C TRP A 208 12.42 -7.12 8.85
N GLN A 209 13.43 -7.92 9.18
CA GLN A 209 14.69 -7.45 9.75
C GLN A 209 15.75 -8.54 9.60
N TYR A 210 17.02 -8.16 9.58
CA TYR A 210 18.14 -9.11 9.72
C TYR A 210 18.72 -9.06 11.14
N MET A 211 19.16 -10.21 11.64
CA MET A 211 20.01 -10.27 12.82
C MET A 211 21.43 -9.79 12.46
N PRO A 212 22.25 -9.33 13.44
CA PRO A 212 23.63 -8.94 13.17
C PRO A 212 24.51 -10.06 12.59
N ASP A 213 24.12 -11.33 12.79
CA ASP A 213 24.75 -12.53 12.22
C ASP A 213 24.24 -12.89 10.82
N GLY A 214 23.29 -12.13 10.29
CA GLY A 214 22.74 -12.31 8.95
C GLY A 214 21.45 -13.11 8.84
N ARG A 215 20.97 -13.72 9.93
CA ARG A 215 19.72 -14.48 9.86
C ARG A 215 18.53 -13.57 9.55
N PRO A 216 17.72 -13.87 8.52
CA PRO A 216 16.53 -13.10 8.23
C PRO A 216 15.42 -13.41 9.25
N ILE A 217 14.72 -12.36 9.69
CA ILE A 217 13.54 -12.43 10.52
C ILE A 217 12.34 -12.15 9.63
N SER A 218 11.36 -13.06 9.66
CA SER A 218 10.04 -12.83 9.08
C SER A 218 9.03 -12.55 10.19
N TRP A 219 8.02 -11.74 9.88
CA TRP A 219 6.88 -11.53 10.76
C TRP A 219 5.60 -11.56 9.93
N PRO A 220 4.62 -12.42 10.24
CA PRO A 220 4.67 -13.55 11.19
C PRO A 220 5.79 -14.55 10.88
N ALA A 221 6.24 -15.30 11.89
CA ALA A 221 7.44 -16.16 11.80
C ALA A 221 7.35 -17.27 10.73
N ASP A 222 6.15 -17.73 10.40
CA ASP A 222 5.87 -18.75 9.39
C ASP A 222 5.45 -18.15 8.04
N PHE A 223 5.29 -16.83 7.95
CA PHE A 223 4.74 -16.16 6.77
C PHE A 223 5.63 -16.35 5.53
N TYR A 224 6.94 -16.16 5.67
CA TYR A 224 7.88 -16.38 4.57
C TYR A 224 7.77 -17.82 4.02
N LYS A 225 7.78 -18.83 4.90
CA LYS A 225 7.66 -20.25 4.48
C LYS A 225 6.36 -20.50 3.73
N LYS A 226 5.24 -19.96 4.21
CA LYS A 226 3.92 -20.08 3.58
C LYS A 226 3.86 -19.37 2.23
N LEU A 227 4.46 -18.19 2.14
CA LEU A 227 4.53 -17.41 0.91
C LEU A 227 5.34 -18.15 -0.17
N MET A 228 6.48 -18.73 0.19
CA MET A 228 7.29 -19.53 -0.74
C MET A 228 6.57 -20.79 -1.20
N ALA A 229 5.91 -21.50 -0.28
CA ALA A 229 5.12 -22.67 -0.63
C ALA A 229 3.98 -22.32 -1.59
N ALA A 230 3.30 -21.18 -1.36
CA ALA A 230 2.26 -20.68 -2.26
C ALA A 230 2.80 -20.27 -3.63
N ALA A 231 3.93 -19.56 -3.67
CA ALA A 231 4.57 -19.16 -4.92
C ALA A 231 4.95 -20.37 -5.77
N HIS A 232 5.56 -21.40 -5.15
CA HIS A 232 5.88 -22.66 -5.84
C HIS A 232 4.63 -23.39 -6.33
N ALA A 233 3.58 -23.48 -5.51
CA ALA A 233 2.34 -24.17 -5.89
C ALA A 233 1.60 -23.47 -7.05
N LEU A 234 1.72 -22.15 -7.15
CA LEU A 234 1.11 -21.32 -8.20
C LEU A 234 2.07 -21.07 -9.38
N ASP A 235 3.23 -21.70 -9.39
CA ASP A 235 4.28 -21.52 -10.40
C ASP A 235 4.69 -20.04 -10.62
N LEU A 236 4.61 -19.25 -9.55
CA LEU A 236 4.85 -17.81 -9.57
C LEU A 236 6.36 -17.53 -9.49
N PRO A 237 6.97 -16.83 -10.47
CA PRO A 237 8.36 -16.43 -10.38
C PRO A 237 8.57 -15.51 -9.16
N TYR A 238 9.65 -15.75 -8.41
CA TYR A 238 10.00 -14.97 -7.24
C TYR A 238 11.49 -14.61 -7.20
N ILE A 239 11.80 -13.56 -6.45
CA ILE A 239 13.17 -13.17 -6.09
C ILE A 239 13.27 -13.03 -4.56
N GLU A 240 14.41 -13.44 -4.03
CA GLU A 240 14.71 -13.42 -2.60
C GLU A 240 15.81 -12.39 -2.26
N PRO A 241 15.47 -11.15 -1.86
CA PRO A 241 16.48 -10.13 -1.55
C PRO A 241 17.51 -10.55 -0.49
N ARG A 242 17.18 -11.51 0.38
CA ARG A 242 18.11 -12.07 1.37
C ARG A 242 19.33 -12.74 0.75
N GLU A 243 19.23 -13.28 -0.45
CA GLU A 243 20.36 -13.93 -1.13
C GLU A 243 21.41 -12.88 -1.50
N TYR A 244 20.97 -11.78 -2.12
CA TYR A 244 21.80 -10.63 -2.45
C TYR A 244 22.41 -9.95 -1.22
N VAL A 245 21.64 -9.81 -0.14
CA VAL A 245 22.13 -9.26 1.14
C VAL A 245 23.21 -10.16 1.74
N THR A 246 23.06 -11.47 1.63
CA THR A 246 24.05 -12.44 2.14
C THR A 246 25.32 -12.41 1.31
N GLU A 247 25.20 -12.38 -0.03
CA GLU A 247 26.32 -12.31 -0.96
C GLU A 247 27.14 -11.02 -0.79
N PHE A 248 26.47 -9.87 -0.66
CA PHE A 248 27.14 -8.58 -0.46
C PHE A 248 27.71 -8.41 0.96
N GLY A 249 27.16 -9.14 1.92
CA GLY A 249 27.50 -9.04 3.33
C GLY A 249 26.57 -8.09 4.10
N ILE A 250 25.89 -8.64 5.11
CA ILE A 250 24.80 -7.96 5.83
C ILE A 250 25.19 -6.60 6.42
N LYS A 251 26.40 -6.49 7.00
CA LYS A 251 26.87 -5.23 7.61
C LYS A 251 27.08 -4.11 6.59
N ALA A 252 27.41 -4.46 5.34
CA ALA A 252 27.57 -3.52 4.25
C ALA A 252 26.24 -3.26 3.54
N ALA A 253 25.40 -4.29 3.42
CA ALA A 253 24.10 -4.22 2.74
C ALA A 253 23.05 -3.41 3.52
N MET A 254 23.06 -3.51 4.86
CA MET A 254 22.01 -2.98 5.73
C MET A 254 22.46 -1.75 6.53
N ARG A 255 21.53 -0.82 6.76
CA ARG A 255 21.69 0.27 7.72
C ARG A 255 21.76 -0.29 9.15
N LYS A 256 22.09 0.58 10.12
CA LYS A 256 22.22 0.23 11.55
C LYS A 256 20.96 -0.40 12.16
N ASP A 257 19.79 -0.18 11.55
CA ASP A 257 18.52 -0.79 11.98
C ASP A 257 18.35 -2.24 11.51
N PHE A 258 19.21 -2.72 10.59
CA PHE A 258 19.11 -4.01 9.91
C PHE A 258 17.77 -4.25 9.19
N LYS A 259 17.09 -3.16 8.81
CA LYS A 259 15.79 -3.19 8.10
C LYS A 259 15.87 -2.55 6.73
N HIS A 260 16.70 -1.51 6.58
CA HIS A 260 16.79 -0.75 5.35
C HIS A 260 18.14 -0.94 4.66
N TYR A 261 18.16 -0.91 3.33
CA TYR A 261 19.39 -0.97 2.55
C TYR A 261 20.25 0.29 2.69
N THR A 262 21.57 0.11 2.70
CA THR A 262 22.53 1.21 2.57
C THR A 262 22.44 1.84 1.18
N GLU A 263 22.99 3.05 1.02
CA GLU A 263 23.03 3.69 -0.31
C GLU A 263 23.93 2.93 -1.29
N GLU A 264 24.95 2.23 -0.79
CA GLU A 264 25.88 1.42 -1.59
C GLU A 264 25.22 0.14 -2.13
N PHE A 265 24.33 -0.48 -1.35
CA PHE A 265 23.67 -1.73 -1.76
C PHE A 265 22.40 -1.52 -2.61
N GLN A 266 21.75 -0.36 -2.49
CA GLN A 266 20.54 -0.04 -3.28
C GLN A 266 20.72 -0.20 -4.81
N PRO A 267 21.83 0.25 -5.44
CA PRO A 267 22.09 0.01 -6.86
C PRO A 267 22.13 -1.47 -7.26
N ILE A 268 22.70 -2.32 -6.41
CA ILE A 268 22.81 -3.77 -6.66
C ILE A 268 21.42 -4.39 -6.68
N MET A 269 20.63 -4.13 -5.62
CA MET A 269 19.26 -4.64 -5.54
C MET A 269 18.39 -4.11 -6.67
N ALA A 270 18.58 -2.85 -7.07
CA ALA A 270 17.87 -2.27 -8.21
C ALA A 270 18.14 -3.02 -9.52
N LYS A 271 19.40 -3.33 -9.84
CA LYS A 271 19.76 -4.09 -11.05
C LYS A 271 19.13 -5.49 -11.03
N ALA A 272 19.18 -6.16 -9.88
CA ALA A 272 18.56 -7.46 -9.68
C ALA A 272 17.03 -7.42 -9.88
N LEU A 273 16.34 -6.43 -9.31
CA LEU A 273 14.89 -6.27 -9.50
C LEU A 273 14.51 -5.95 -10.95
N VAL A 274 15.33 -5.17 -11.67
CA VAL A 274 15.13 -4.91 -13.10
C VAL A 274 15.29 -6.17 -13.93
N GLN A 275 16.32 -6.97 -13.64
CA GLN A 275 16.52 -8.24 -14.33
C GLN A 275 15.36 -9.20 -14.06
N PHE A 276 14.98 -9.35 -12.80
CA PHE A 276 13.83 -10.14 -12.40
C PHE A 276 12.54 -9.71 -13.12
N ALA A 277 12.28 -8.39 -13.21
CA ALA A 277 11.14 -7.88 -13.96
C ALA A 277 11.16 -8.30 -15.45
N LYS A 278 12.33 -8.27 -16.11
CA LYS A 278 12.48 -8.74 -17.50
C LYS A 278 12.18 -10.23 -17.61
N ASP A 279 12.66 -11.03 -16.68
CA ASP A 279 12.48 -12.48 -16.68
C ASP A 279 11.00 -12.85 -16.50
N VAL A 280 10.30 -12.15 -15.60
CA VAL A 280 8.85 -12.27 -15.41
C VAL A 280 8.08 -11.92 -16.69
N ILE A 281 8.44 -10.81 -17.35
CA ILE A 281 7.82 -10.41 -18.63
C ILE A 281 8.04 -11.45 -19.71
N ALA A 282 9.27 -11.99 -19.82
CA ALA A 282 9.60 -13.00 -20.80
C ALA A 282 8.80 -14.29 -20.59
N ARG A 283 8.61 -14.71 -19.33
CA ARG A 283 7.80 -15.88 -18.96
C ARG A 283 6.31 -15.68 -19.22
N GLY A 284 5.79 -14.48 -19.01
CA GLY A 284 4.38 -14.16 -19.15
C GLY A 284 3.88 -14.01 -20.60
N LYS A 285 4.76 -14.11 -21.60
CA LYS A 285 4.40 -14.15 -23.02
C LYS A 285 4.31 -15.61 -23.47
N PRO A 286 3.14 -16.25 -23.50
CA PRO A 286 3.01 -17.54 -24.16
C PRO A 286 3.32 -17.35 -25.66
N ASP A 287 4.12 -18.26 -26.22
CA ASP A 287 4.61 -18.24 -27.60
C ASP A 287 3.50 -17.87 -28.60
N GLY A 288 3.60 -16.67 -29.18
CA GLY A 288 2.89 -16.30 -30.41
C GLY A 288 1.58 -15.51 -30.29
N GLN A 289 1.10 -15.16 -29.08
CA GLN A 289 0.06 -14.12 -28.98
C GLN A 289 0.71 -12.75 -28.85
N GLU A 290 0.69 -11.98 -29.93
CA GLU A 290 0.75 -10.52 -29.79
C GLU A 290 -0.34 -10.14 -28.82
N ILE A 291 0.04 -9.54 -27.68
CA ILE A 291 -0.91 -8.90 -26.77
C ILE A 291 -1.66 -7.90 -27.64
N GLY A 292 -2.88 -8.24 -28.03
CA GLY A 292 -3.72 -7.41 -28.86
C GLY A 292 -3.78 -6.06 -28.17
N ARG A 293 -3.08 -5.07 -28.74
CA ARG A 293 -3.38 -3.68 -28.44
C ARG A 293 -4.85 -3.59 -28.75
N LEU A 294 -5.69 -3.41 -27.74
CA LEU A 294 -7.06 -3.00 -27.94
C LEU A 294 -6.96 -1.74 -28.80
N SER A 295 -7.14 -1.91 -30.11
CA SER A 295 -7.34 -0.84 -31.07
C SER A 295 -8.68 -0.26 -30.68
N GLY A 296 -8.67 0.61 -29.67
CA GLY A 296 -9.74 1.53 -29.42
C GLY A 296 -9.78 2.45 -30.62
N ASP A 297 -10.51 2.04 -31.65
CA ASP A 297 -11.27 2.97 -32.45
C ASP A 297 -12.17 3.71 -31.46
N ALA A 298 -11.66 4.85 -30.98
CA ALA A 298 -12.50 5.92 -30.48
C ALA A 298 -13.24 6.49 -31.69
N GLY A 299 -14.23 5.72 -32.17
CA GLY A 299 -15.26 6.20 -33.07
C GLY A 299 -16.00 7.32 -32.37
N GLU A 300 -15.96 8.48 -33.02
CA GLU A 300 -16.60 9.75 -32.69
C GLU A 300 -17.97 9.58 -32.00
N ALA A 301 -18.03 9.87 -30.69
CA ALA A 301 -19.28 10.21 -30.04
C ALA A 301 -19.61 11.66 -30.37
N GLY A 302 -20.51 11.83 -31.35
CA GLY A 302 -21.01 13.11 -31.81
C GLY A 302 -21.68 13.93 -30.71
N ALA A 303 -21.49 15.25 -30.81
CA ALA A 303 -22.23 16.25 -30.10
C ALA A 303 -23.66 16.38 -30.68
N ALA A 304 -24.68 16.05 -29.88
CA ALA A 304 -26.07 16.51 -29.91
C ALA A 304 -26.86 15.61 -28.94
N GLY A 305 -27.75 16.05 -28.07
CA GLY A 305 -28.36 17.35 -27.82
C GLY A 305 -29.26 17.22 -26.59
N ASN A 306 -29.74 18.37 -26.13
CA ASN A 306 -30.68 18.55 -25.01
C ASN A 306 -31.90 17.61 -25.06
N GLY A 307 -32.31 17.14 -23.89
CA GLY A 307 -33.60 16.51 -23.67
C GLY A 307 -33.87 16.36 -22.18
N ALA A 308 -34.42 17.40 -21.56
CA ALA A 308 -34.98 17.36 -20.22
C ALA A 308 -36.19 16.42 -20.18
N ILE A 309 -36.25 15.52 -19.20
CA ILE A 309 -37.50 15.03 -18.63
C ILE A 309 -37.29 14.99 -17.12
N GLU A 310 -37.95 15.94 -16.46
CA GLU A 310 -38.30 15.91 -15.05
C GLU A 310 -39.22 14.72 -14.80
N THR A 311 -38.99 14.00 -13.70
CA THR A 311 -40.08 13.64 -12.78
C THR A 311 -39.53 13.66 -11.37
N GLU A 312 -39.96 14.69 -10.65
CA GLU A 312 -40.03 14.76 -9.20
C GLU A 312 -40.82 13.56 -8.64
N ALA A 313 -40.28 12.89 -7.62
CA ALA A 313 -41.03 12.40 -6.47
C ALA A 313 -40.05 11.93 -5.40
N GLU A 314 -40.24 12.46 -4.18
CA GLU A 314 -39.60 12.09 -2.90
C GLU A 314 -38.20 12.69 -2.67
N ALA A 315 -38.17 13.99 -2.33
CA ALA A 315 -38.27 14.51 -0.96
C ALA A 315 -36.91 14.41 -0.23
N GLU A 316 -36.13 15.48 -0.12
CA GLU A 316 -36.45 16.68 0.65
C GLU A 316 -36.73 16.34 2.13
N ALA A 317 -35.65 16.14 2.88
CA ALA A 317 -35.61 16.45 4.29
C ALA A 317 -34.18 16.89 4.66
N VAL A 318 -34.09 18.04 5.33
CA VAL A 318 -32.90 18.63 5.96
C VAL A 318 -31.97 19.45 5.04
N ARG A 319 -32.51 20.54 4.49
CA ARG A 319 -31.78 21.83 4.37
C ARG A 319 -32.60 22.94 5.01
N ALA A 320 -32.29 23.24 6.26
CA ALA A 320 -32.54 24.51 6.92
C ALA A 320 -31.53 24.57 8.06
N GLY A 321 -30.65 25.54 8.20
CA GLY A 321 -30.33 26.76 7.47
C GLY A 321 -29.25 27.44 8.32
N GLU A 322 -28.33 28.16 7.71
CA GLU A 322 -27.73 29.37 8.29
C GLU A 322 -26.74 30.01 7.30
N ALA A 323 -26.79 31.33 7.29
CA ALA A 323 -26.19 32.25 6.33
C ALA A 323 -24.69 32.50 6.63
N PRO A 324 -23.91 33.07 5.68
CA PRO A 324 -22.47 33.15 5.80
C PRO A 324 -22.05 34.30 6.73
N VAL A 325 -21.15 34.01 7.68
CA VAL A 325 -20.50 35.03 8.51
C VAL A 325 -19.10 35.33 7.97
N ALA A 326 -18.82 36.63 7.92
CA ALA A 326 -17.64 37.26 7.37
C ALA A 326 -16.33 36.89 8.07
N ASN A 327 -15.28 36.94 7.27
CA ASN A 327 -13.87 36.74 7.62
C ASN A 327 -13.29 38.00 8.28
N PRO A 328 -12.50 37.88 9.37
CA PRO A 328 -11.48 38.87 9.66
C PRO A 328 -10.08 38.24 9.83
N ALA A 329 -9.18 38.79 9.02
CA ALA A 329 -7.77 39.13 9.26
C ALA A 329 -6.92 38.36 10.31
N GLU A 330 -5.82 37.81 9.79
CA GLU A 330 -4.44 37.90 10.27
C GLU A 330 -4.16 38.20 11.76
N SER A 331 -3.47 37.28 12.44
CA SER A 331 -2.28 37.62 13.24
C SER A 331 -1.43 36.40 13.62
N GLY A 332 -0.11 36.54 13.47
CA GLY A 332 0.87 35.99 14.40
C GLY A 332 1.32 34.54 14.26
N ARG A 333 2.23 34.25 13.31
CA ARG A 333 3.16 33.11 13.43
C ARG A 333 4.44 33.55 14.14
N ALA A 334 4.69 33.01 15.33
CA ALA A 334 6.01 33.02 15.98
C ALA A 334 6.74 31.67 15.73
N PRO A 335 8.09 31.66 15.68
CA PRO A 335 8.84 30.51 15.19
C PRO A 335 9.16 29.48 16.28
N LEU A 336 9.03 28.20 15.94
CA LEU A 336 9.51 27.08 16.74
C LEU A 336 11.03 26.98 16.63
N LEU A 337 11.68 27.13 17.78
CA LEU A 337 13.11 26.94 18.00
C LEU A 337 13.49 25.47 17.91
N ALA A 338 14.64 25.24 17.28
CA ALA A 338 15.34 23.97 17.23
C ALA A 338 15.94 23.60 18.59
N ALA A 339 15.95 22.30 18.91
CA ALA A 339 16.88 21.73 19.86
C ALA A 339 17.26 20.31 19.42
N SER A 340 18.44 20.21 18.81
CA SER A 340 19.39 19.08 18.89
C SER A 340 20.34 19.35 20.06
N PRO A 341 21.08 18.37 20.63
CA PRO A 341 21.66 17.17 19.99
C PRO A 341 20.98 15.85 20.30
#